data_AF-G7DUT2-F1
#
_entry.id   AF-G7DUT2-F1
#
_cell.length_a   1.000
_cell.length_b   1.000
_cell.length_c   1.000
_cell.angle_alpha   90.00
_cell.angle_beta   90.00
_cell.angle_gamma   90.00
#
_symmetry.space_group_name_H-M   'P 1'
#
loop_
_entity.id
_entity.type
_entity.pdbx_description
1 polymer ?
#
loop_
_entity_poly.entity_id
_entity_poly.type
_entity_poly.pdbx_seq_one_letter_code
_entity_poly.pdbx_strand_id
1 'polypeptide(L)' 'MKPTAALARDLQPVQKLAKGFTQCSQEAAIYGQCITAKYQEVEKGMCNQEFLAFKDCVQKSVGRKW' A
#
# COMPACT_ATOMS: atom_id res chain seq x y z
N MET A 1 -6.85 -11.58 30.74
CA MET A 1 -5.38 -11.57 30.74
C MET A 1 -4.93 -10.45 29.81
N LYS A 2 -4.24 -9.42 30.32
CA LYS A 2 -3.75 -8.28 29.51
C LYS A 2 -2.34 -8.62 29.00
N PRO A 3 -2.00 -8.43 27.72
CA PRO A 3 -0.65 -8.69 27.24
C PRO A 3 0.33 -7.73 27.91
N THR A 4 1.39 -8.29 28.47
CA THR A 4 2.48 -7.60 29.15
C THR A 4 3.27 -6.71 28.19
N ALA A 5 3.46 -5.46 28.60
CA ALA A 5 4.05 -4.35 27.85
C ALA A 5 5.59 -4.43 27.76
N ALA A 6 6.11 -5.34 26.93
CA ALA A 6 7.48 -5.25 26.42
C ALA A 6 7.43 -5.43 24.89
N LEU A 7 7.82 -4.40 24.13
CA LEU A 7 7.83 -4.30 22.65
C LEU A 7 6.51 -4.04 21.91
N ALA A 8 5.56 -3.30 22.49
CA ALA A 8 4.58 -2.58 21.65
C ALA A 8 5.31 -1.41 20.95
N ARG A 9 6.12 -1.70 19.91
CA ARG A 9 6.53 -0.67 18.94
C ARG A 9 5.25 0.03 18.52
N ASP A 10 5.21 1.36 18.60
CA ASP A 10 4.02 2.13 18.21
C ASP A 10 3.57 1.67 16.81
N LEU A 11 2.53 0.82 16.76
CA LEU A 11 2.00 0.24 15.53
C LEU A 11 1.00 1.19 14.87
N GLN A 12 0.69 2.31 15.52
CA GLN A 12 -0.20 3.33 14.96
C GLN A 12 0.19 3.78 13.54
N PRO A 13 1.47 3.93 13.16
CA PRO A 13 1.85 4.27 11.80
C PRO A 13 1.56 3.14 10.81
N VAL A 14 1.80 1.88 11.21
CA VAL A 14 1.51 0.69 10.40
C VAL A 14 0.00 0.51 10.23
N GLN A 15 -0.77 0.75 11.28
CA GLN A 15 -2.24 0.70 11.24
C GLN A 15 -2.83 1.80 10.35
N LYS A 16 -2.26 3.02 10.37
CA LYS A 16 -2.66 4.10 9.46
C LYS A 16 -2.33 3.77 8.01
N LEU A 17 -1.15 3.20 7.76
CA LEU A 17 -0.78 2.68 6.44
C LEU A 17 -1.76 1.59 6.00
N ALA A 18 -1.98 0.56 6.82
CA ALA A 18 -2.92 -0.52 6.52
C ALA A 18 -4.32 -0.01 6.17
N LYS A 19 -4.82 0.99 6.91
CA LYS A 19 -6.08 1.66 6.58
C LYS A 19 -6.04 2.34 5.20
N GLY A 20 -4.96 3.06 4.88
CA GLY A 20 -4.78 3.64 3.55
C GLY A 20 -4.71 2.59 2.44
N PHE A 21 -4.00 1.49 2.65
CA PHE A 21 -3.96 0.36 1.73
C PHE A 21 -5.35 -0.26 1.53
N THR A 22 -6.16 -0.41 2.59
CA THR A 22 -7.53 -0.93 2.46
C THR A 22 -8.47 0.03 1.76
N GLN A 23 -8.28 1.35 1.89
CA GLN A 23 -9.08 2.32 1.15
C GLN A 23 -8.74 2.34 -0.35
N CYS A 24 -7.48 2.07 -0.68
CA CYS A 24 -6.95 2.03 -2.04
C CYS A 24 -6.82 0.60 -2.57
N SER A 25 -7.58 -0.35 -2.00
CA SER A 25 -7.47 -1.77 -2.34
C SER A 25 -7.87 -2.05 -3.79
N GLN A 26 -8.74 -1.22 -4.35
CA GLN A 26 -9.16 -1.30 -5.75
C GLN A 26 -7.98 -1.01 -6.68
N GLU A 27 -7.29 0.10 -6.49
CA GLU A 27 -6.09 0.49 -7.25
C GLU A 27 -4.94 -0.49 -7.01
N ALA A 28 -4.80 -1.00 -5.78
CA ALA A 28 -3.82 -2.03 -5.45
C ALA A 28 -4.07 -3.32 -6.25
N ALA A 29 -5.34 -3.73 -6.38
CA ALA A 29 -5.72 -4.91 -7.14
C ALA A 29 -5.45 -4.71 -8.65
N ILE A 30 -5.75 -3.55 -9.21
CA ILE A 30 -5.48 -3.22 -10.61
C ILE A 30 -3.96 -3.24 -10.88
N TYR A 31 -3.16 -2.60 -10.02
CA TYR A 31 -1.71 -2.65 -10.11
C TYR A 31 -1.17 -4.08 -9.99
N GLY A 32 -1.70 -4.84 -9.04
CA GLY A 32 -1.35 -6.26 -8.84
C GLY A 32 -1.70 -7.13 -10.05
N GLN A 33 -2.84 -6.87 -10.71
CA GLN A 33 -3.24 -7.55 -11.93
C GLN A 33 -2.27 -7.25 -13.08
N CYS A 34 -1.88 -5.99 -13.27
CA CYS A 34 -0.89 -5.61 -14.28
C CYS A 34 0.46 -6.32 -14.06
N ILE A 35 0.95 -6.34 -12.81
CA ILE A 35 2.19 -7.04 -12.47
C ILE A 35 2.04 -8.55 -12.65
N THR A 36 0.93 -9.14 -12.24
CA THR A 36 0.73 -10.60 -12.36
C THR A 36 0.64 -11.02 -13.83
N ALA A 37 -0.04 -10.23 -14.66
CA ALA A 37 -0.14 -10.48 -16.10
C ALA A 37 1.22 -10.34 -16.83
N LYS A 38 2.14 -9.55 -16.27
CA LYS A 38 3.46 -9.28 -16.84
C LYS A 38 4.62 -9.76 -15.95
N TYR A 39 4.37 -10.68 -15.03
CA TYR A 39 5.31 -11.01 -13.94
C TYR A 39 6.68 -11.49 -14.45
N GLN A 40 6.73 -12.13 -15.62
CA GLN A 40 7.96 -12.61 -16.23
C GLN A 40 8.78 -11.51 -16.94
N GLU A 41 8.14 -10.42 -17.33
CA GLU A 41 8.73 -9.32 -18.12
C GLU A 41 8.62 -7.99 -17.38
N VAL A 42 8.29 -8.01 -16.08
CA VAL A 42 7.94 -6.79 -15.34
C VAL A 42 9.15 -5.87 -15.24
N GLU A 43 9.18 -4.86 -16.09
CA GLU A 43 10.19 -3.83 -16.08
C GLU A 43 9.70 -2.56 -15.38
N LYS A 44 10.67 -1.79 -14.87
CA LYS A 44 10.41 -0.53 -14.17
C LYS A 44 9.73 0.45 -15.14
N GLY A 45 8.42 0.63 -14.99
CA GLY A 45 7.62 1.52 -15.83
C GLY A 45 6.42 0.87 -16.51
N MET A 46 6.32 -0.47 -16.54
CA MET A 46 5.21 -1.16 -17.23
C MET A 46 3.84 -0.87 -16.61
N CYS A 47 3.72 -0.95 -15.29
CA CYS A 47 2.48 -0.68 -14.55
C CYS A 47 2.52 0.68 -13.86
N ASN A 48 3.21 1.65 -14.46
CA ASN A 48 3.46 2.94 -13.82
C ASN A 48 2.17 3.75 -13.63
N GLN A 49 1.21 3.61 -14.55
CA GLN A 49 -0.04 4.37 -14.50
C GLN A 49 -0.90 3.92 -13.31
N GLU A 50 -1.02 2.61 -13.13
CA GLU A 50 -1.69 1.95 -12.01
C GLU A 50 -0.97 2.22 -10.70
N PHE A 51 0.37 2.16 -10.72
CA PHE A 51 1.19 2.49 -9.56
C PHE A 51 1.01 3.95 -9.13
N LEU A 52 0.95 4.88 -10.07
CA LEU A 52 0.73 6.30 -9.77
C LEU A 52 -0.64 6.55 -9.15
N ALA A 53 -1.69 5.92 -9.67
CA ALA A 53 -3.04 6.00 -9.11
C ALA A 53 -3.08 5.42 -7.68
N PHE A 54 -2.52 4.23 -7.50
CA PHE A 54 -2.40 3.59 -6.20
C PHE A 54 -1.59 4.44 -5.20
N LYS A 55 -0.46 4.99 -5.64
CA LYS A 55 0.38 5.88 -4.84
C LYS A 55 -0.37 7.14 -4.41
N ASP A 56 -1.08 7.79 -5.34
CA ASP A 56 -1.84 9.00 -5.06
C ASP A 56 -2.95 8.74 -4.02
N CYS A 57 -3.69 7.64 -4.16
CA CYS A 57 -4.69 7.25 -3.18
C CYS A 57 -4.07 7.00 -1.80
N VAL A 58 -2.99 6.20 -1.71
CA VAL A 58 -2.33 5.91 -0.43
C VAL A 58 -1.75 7.17 0.20
N GLN A 59 -1.14 8.06 -0.59
CA GLN A 59 -0.63 9.34 -0.09
C GLN A 59 -1.74 10.23 0.48
N LYS A 60 -2.91 10.28 -0.19
CA LYS A 60 -4.10 10.99 0.31
C LYS A 60 -4.63 10.37 1.60
N SER A 61 -4.77 9.05 1.67
CA SER A 61 -5.31 8.35 2.84
C SER A 61 -4.39 8.41 4.06
N VAL A 62 -3.08 8.37 3.86
CA VAL A 62 -2.09 8.37 4.97
C VAL A 62 -1.76 9.81 5.40
N GLY A 63 -2.13 10.81 4.60
CA GLY A 63 -1.90 12.24 4.90
C GLY A 63 -0.41 12.61 4.97
N ARG A 64 0.48 11.75 4.47
CA ARG A 64 1.92 12.00 4.36
C ARG A 64 2.28 12.26 2.90
N LYS A 65 2.54 13.52 2.59
CA LYS A 65 3.18 13.93 1.33
C LYS A 65 4.69 13.65 1.49
N TRP A 66 5.20 12.64 0.78
CA TRP A 66 6.62 12.30 0.71
C TRP A 66 7.24 12.98 -0.51
#